data_AF-C8X1N0-F1
#
_entry.id   AF-C8X1N0-F1
#
_cell.length_a   1.000
_cell.length_b   1.000
_cell.length_c   1.000
_cell.angle_alpha   90.00
_cell.angle_beta   90.00
_cell.angle_gamma   90.00
#
_symmetry.space_group_name_H-M   'P 1'
#
loop_
_entity.id
_entity.type
_entity.pdbx_description
1 polymer ?
#
loop_
_entity_poly.entity_id
_entity_poly.type
_entity_poly.pdbx_seq_one_letter_code
_entity_poly.pdbx_strand_id
1 'polypeptide(L)'
;MKFLFLRNDGRQKGTAAVEFAIVLLVFITLILSIFDFGIYIYNQHIVTNAGRTGARYGIVYRTTGNRISYPQIQSKINDWEDFIITFGNKNFNVPSIDTCDNYGDPLTVTITYTHDFLFLPFQKNITSTTEMRCE
;
A
#
# COMPACT_ATOMS: atom_id res chain seq x y z
N MET A 1 -63.68 24.82 -31.25
CA MET A 1 -62.22 25.09 -31.36
C MET A 1 -61.54 24.32 -30.23
N LYS A 2 -60.95 23.17 -30.53
CA LYS A 2 -60.49 22.15 -29.58
C LYS A 2 -58.96 22.10 -29.63
N PHE A 3 -58.29 22.71 -28.66
CA PHE A 3 -56.83 22.60 -28.51
C PHE A 3 -56.54 21.43 -27.56
N LEU A 4 -56.11 20.31 -28.15
CA LEU A 4 -55.72 19.09 -27.48
C LEU A 4 -54.26 19.25 -26.99
N PHE A 5 -54.06 19.46 -25.68
CA PHE A 5 -52.76 19.28 -25.05
C PHE A 5 -52.49 17.78 -24.89
N LEU A 6 -51.76 17.20 -25.84
CA LEU A 6 -51.11 15.91 -25.64
C LEU A 6 -49.91 16.12 -24.70
N ARG A 7 -50.10 15.88 -23.39
CA ARG A 7 -49.00 15.84 -22.43
C ARG A 7 -48.28 14.50 -22.58
N ASN A 8 -47.05 14.56 -23.08
CA ASN A 8 -46.18 13.40 -23.26
C ASN A 8 -45.50 13.03 -21.93
N ASP A 9 -46.21 12.29 -21.07
CA ASP A 9 -45.68 11.77 -19.78
C ASP A 9 -44.57 10.72 -19.95
N GLY A 10 -44.28 10.27 -21.19
CA GLY A 10 -43.17 9.36 -21.51
C GLY A 10 -41.79 10.01 -21.47
N ARG A 11 -41.69 11.35 -21.61
CA ARG A 11 -40.40 12.07 -21.63
C ARG A 11 -39.74 12.19 -20.26
N GLN A 12 -40.52 12.31 -19.19
CA GLN A 12 -39.97 12.53 -17.83
C GLN A 12 -39.36 11.26 -17.22
N LYS A 13 -39.88 10.07 -17.56
CA LYS A 13 -39.37 8.79 -17.03
C LYS A 13 -37.98 8.44 -17.56
N GLY A 14 -37.70 8.76 -18.83
CA GLY A 14 -36.37 8.53 -19.42
C GLY A 14 -35.30 9.47 -18.85
N THR A 15 -35.66 10.73 -18.60
CA THR A 15 -34.73 11.72 -18.01
C THR A 15 -34.29 11.33 -16.60
N ALA A 16 -35.22 10.90 -15.74
CA ALA A 16 -34.89 10.45 -14.38
C ALA A 16 -33.93 9.26 -14.36
N ALA A 17 -34.07 8.32 -15.31
CA ALA A 17 -33.15 7.19 -15.43
C ALA A 17 -31.72 7.63 -15.82
N VAL A 18 -31.59 8.63 -16.69
CA VAL A 18 -30.29 9.19 -17.10
C VAL A 18 -29.63 9.96 -15.95
N GLU A 19 -30.39 10.77 -15.22
CA GLU A 19 -29.88 11.50 -14.04
C GLU A 19 -29.36 10.53 -12.97
N PHE A 20 -30.12 9.46 -12.69
CA PHE A 20 -29.69 8.43 -11.76
C PHE A 20 -28.43 7.69 -12.25
N ALA A 21 -28.32 7.38 -13.54
CA ALA A 21 -27.16 6.70 -14.09
C ALA A 21 -25.87 7.52 -13.93
N ILE A 22 -25.94 8.85 -14.08
CA ILE A 22 -24.78 9.73 -13.90
C ILE A 22 -24.36 9.78 -12.43
N VAL A 23 -25.31 9.93 -11.50
CA VAL A 23 -25.01 9.92 -10.06
C VAL A 23 -24.43 8.58 -9.63
N LEU A 24 -25.00 7.47 -10.12
CA LEU A 24 -24.53 6.12 -9.84
C LEU A 24 -23.10 5.91 -10.35
N LEU A 25 -22.77 6.40 -11.55
CA LEU A 25 -21.41 6.30 -12.10
C LEU A 25 -20.39 7.03 -11.20
N VAL A 26 -20.71 8.25 -10.77
CA VAL A 26 -19.85 9.01 -9.84
C VAL A 26 -19.75 8.31 -8.49
N PHE A 27 -20.84 7.73 -8.00
CA PHE A 27 -20.85 7.02 -6.73
C PHE A 27 -20.00 5.74 -6.75
N ILE A 28 -20.09 4.95 -7.83
CA ILE A 28 -19.29 3.74 -8.00
C ILE A 28 -17.80 4.09 -8.09
N THR A 29 -17.43 5.08 -8.90
CA THR A 29 -16.02 5.51 -9.02
C THR A 29 -15.44 5.98 -7.68
N LEU A 30 -16.25 6.68 -6.86
CA LEU A 30 -15.85 7.09 -5.52
C LEU A 30 -15.62 5.88 -4.60
N ILE A 31 -16.52 4.90 -4.60
CA ILE A 31 -16.37 3.67 -3.79
C ILE A 31 -15.13 2.89 -4.21
N LEU A 32 -14.91 2.68 -5.51
CA LEU A 32 -13.75 1.96 -6.03
C LEU A 32 -12.44 2.67 -5.64
N SER A 33 -12.43 4.01 -5.69
CA SER A 33 -11.29 4.81 -5.23
C SER A 33 -10.99 4.60 -3.74
N ILE A 34 -12.02 4.55 -2.88
CA ILE A 34 -11.84 4.31 -1.44
C ILE A 34 -11.19 2.95 -1.19
N PHE A 35 -11.59 1.90 -1.92
CA PHE A 35 -10.97 0.59 -1.79
C PHE A 35 -9.49 0.61 -2.19
N ASP A 36 -9.17 1.27 -3.29
CA ASP A 36 -7.78 1.46 -3.76
C ASP A 36 -6.92 2.14 -2.69
N PHE A 37 -7.42 3.24 -2.10
CA PHE A 37 -6.71 3.92 -1.01
C PHE A 37 -6.62 3.08 0.26
N GLY A 38 -7.63 2.28 0.56
CA GLY A 38 -7.62 1.35 1.70
C GLY A 38 -6.50 0.32 1.60
N ILE A 39 -6.32 -0.27 0.40
CA ILE A 39 -5.24 -1.22 0.13
C ILE A 39 -3.88 -0.53 0.20
N TYR A 40 -3.76 0.70 -0.33
CA TYR A 40 -2.54 1.50 -0.22
C TYR A 40 -2.10 1.69 1.24
N ILE A 41 -3.01 2.15 2.11
CA ILE A 41 -2.73 2.37 3.53
C ILE A 41 -2.38 1.04 4.23
N TYR A 42 -3.09 -0.04 3.90
CA TYR A 42 -2.77 -1.37 4.42
C TYR A 42 -1.34 -1.79 4.09
N ASN A 43 -0.94 -1.68 2.82
CA ASN A 43 0.42 -2.01 2.38
C ASN A 43 1.48 -1.13 3.07
N GLN A 44 1.17 0.15 3.30
CA GLN A 44 2.04 1.04 4.06
C GLN A 44 2.29 0.54 5.49
N HIS A 45 1.25 0.02 6.16
CA HIS A 45 1.40 -0.58 7.48
C HIS A 45 2.25 -1.86 7.46
N ILE A 46 2.04 -2.72 6.46
CA ILE A 46 2.82 -3.95 6.28
C ILE A 46 4.31 -3.62 6.10
N VAL A 47 4.65 -2.70 5.19
CA VAL A 47 6.04 -2.29 4.93
C VAL A 47 6.70 -1.69 6.17
N THR A 48 5.96 -0.87 6.94
CA THR A 48 6.47 -0.30 8.19
C THR A 48 6.73 -1.39 9.24
N ASN A 49 5.82 -2.34 9.37
CA ASN A 49 5.97 -3.42 10.34
C ASN A 49 7.07 -4.41 9.96
N ALA A 50 7.27 -4.64 8.66
CA ALA A 50 8.40 -5.41 8.13
C ALA A 50 9.73 -4.75 8.53
N GLY A 51 9.85 -3.43 8.36
CA GLY A 51 11.03 -2.65 8.75
C GLY A 51 11.32 -2.75 10.24
N ARG A 52 10.29 -2.63 11.09
CA ARG A 52 10.41 -2.81 12.54
C ARG A 52 10.84 -4.22 12.94
N THR A 53 10.31 -5.24 12.27
CA THR A 53 10.67 -6.64 12.53
C THR A 53 12.10 -6.93 12.11
N GLY A 54 12.50 -6.45 10.93
CA GLY A 54 13.87 -6.53 10.44
C GLY A 54 14.87 -5.83 11.36
N ALA A 55 14.56 -4.60 11.79
CA ALA A 55 15.39 -3.84 12.71
C ALA A 55 15.54 -4.56 14.06
N ARG A 56 14.43 -5.02 14.68
CA ARG A 56 14.47 -5.80 15.93
C ARG A 56 15.27 -7.09 15.82
N TYR A 57 15.22 -7.74 14.67
CA TYR A 57 15.99 -8.95 14.43
C TYR A 57 17.48 -8.63 14.24
N GLY A 58 17.79 -7.51 13.58
CA GLY A 58 19.16 -7.08 13.28
C GLY A 58 19.92 -6.44 14.45
N ILE A 59 19.23 -5.84 15.44
CA ILE A 59 19.90 -5.19 16.58
C ILE A 59 20.55 -6.18 17.55
N VAL A 60 20.20 -7.47 17.48
CA VAL A 60 20.69 -8.50 18.42
C VAL A 60 22.19 -8.71 18.21
N TYR A 61 23.00 -8.09 19.06
CA TYR A 61 24.44 -8.26 19.06
C TYR A 61 24.82 -9.61 19.66
N ARG A 62 25.56 -10.42 18.90
CA ARG A 62 26.11 -11.70 19.39
C ARG A 62 27.63 -11.58 19.48
N THR A 63 28.15 -11.65 20.71
CA THR A 63 29.58 -11.50 21.04
C THR A 63 30.50 -12.55 20.42
N THR A 64 29.96 -13.70 19.98
CA THR A 64 30.76 -14.84 19.50
C THR A 64 30.43 -15.20 18.06
N GLY A 65 31.07 -14.53 17.09
CA GLY A 65 31.19 -14.97 15.67
C GLY A 65 29.91 -15.14 14.85
N ASN A 66 28.73 -15.02 15.46
CA ASN A 66 27.44 -15.32 14.86
C ASN A 66 26.57 -14.05 14.80
N ARG A 67 27.15 -12.93 14.39
CA ARG A 67 26.40 -11.69 14.17
C ARG A 67 25.33 -11.93 13.11
N ILE A 68 24.16 -11.33 13.29
CA ILE A 68 23.08 -11.43 12.31
C ILE A 68 23.56 -10.77 11.01
N SER A 69 23.70 -11.55 9.95
CA SER A 69 24.19 -11.08 8.66
C SER A 69 23.07 -10.42 7.85
N TYR A 70 23.43 -9.49 6.97
CA TYR A 70 22.52 -8.82 6.03
C TYR A 70 21.49 -9.78 5.37
N PRO A 71 21.88 -10.94 4.81
CA PRO A 71 20.92 -11.84 4.15
C PRO A 71 19.89 -12.44 5.10
N GLN A 72 20.23 -12.61 6.39
CA GLN A 72 19.29 -13.12 7.39
C GLN A 72 18.24 -12.09 7.74
N ILE A 73 18.64 -10.82 7.89
CA ILE A 73 17.71 -9.70 8.10
C ILE A 73 16.81 -9.55 6.87
N GLN A 74 17.39 -9.58 5.67
CA GLN A 74 16.63 -9.48 4.43
C GLN A 74 15.63 -10.63 4.28
N SER A 75 16.01 -11.88 4.56
CA SER A 75 15.06 -13.01 4.53
C SER A 75 13.91 -12.80 5.50
N LYS A 76 14.18 -12.27 6.70
CA LYS A 76 13.13 -12.00 7.70
C LYS A 76 12.19 -10.88 7.29
N ILE A 77 12.69 -9.91 6.54
CA ILE A 77 11.88 -8.83 5.96
C ILE A 77 11.06 -9.38 4.78
N ASN A 78 11.63 -10.24 3.94
CA ASN A 78 10.94 -10.85 2.79
C ASN A 78 9.79 -11.77 3.21
N ASP A 79 9.81 -12.35 4.41
CA ASP A 79 8.64 -13.05 4.98
C ASP A 79 7.36 -12.17 4.95
N TRP A 80 7.52 -10.84 4.94
CA TRP A 80 6.39 -9.91 4.91
C TRP A 80 5.84 -9.64 3.52
N GLU A 81 6.54 -10.05 2.45
CA GLU A 81 6.12 -9.84 1.07
C GLU A 81 4.81 -10.57 0.76
N ASP A 82 4.54 -11.70 1.43
CA ASP A 82 3.31 -12.47 1.26
C ASP A 82 2.07 -11.76 1.83
N PHE A 83 2.25 -10.86 2.80
CA PHE A 83 1.14 -10.08 3.37
C PHE A 83 0.79 -8.85 2.53
N ILE A 84 1.54 -8.53 1.49
CA ILE A 84 1.26 -7.39 0.62
C ILE A 84 0.14 -7.75 -0.35
N ILE A 85 -0.86 -6.86 -0.43
CA ILE A 85 -1.96 -6.98 -1.39
C ILE A 85 -1.57 -6.18 -2.64
N THR A 86 -1.37 -6.87 -3.76
CA THR A 86 -1.11 -6.25 -5.07
C THR A 86 -1.88 -6.96 -6.16
N PHE A 87 -2.21 -6.21 -7.21
CA PHE A 87 -2.84 -6.72 -8.43
C PHE A 87 -1.87 -6.78 -9.62
N GLY A 88 -0.62 -6.35 -9.41
CA GLY A 88 0.46 -6.37 -10.39
C GLY A 88 1.71 -7.06 -9.84
N ASN A 89 2.87 -6.68 -10.35
CA ASN A 89 4.13 -7.24 -9.85
C ASN A 89 4.42 -6.78 -8.42
N LYS A 90 4.94 -7.69 -7.60
CA LYS A 90 5.47 -7.33 -6.28
C LYS A 90 6.84 -6.69 -6.45
N ASN A 91 6.90 -5.37 -6.35
CA ASN A 91 8.15 -4.60 -6.39
C ASN A 91 8.62 -4.31 -4.96
N PHE A 92 8.89 -5.37 -4.20
CA PHE A 92 9.40 -5.26 -2.83
C PHE A 92 10.93 -5.27 -2.84
N ASN A 93 11.53 -4.17 -2.42
CA ASN A 93 12.99 -4.01 -2.44
C ASN A 93 13.50 -3.50 -1.09
N VAL A 94 14.63 -4.04 -0.65
CA VAL A 94 15.31 -3.67 0.59
C VAL A 94 16.68 -3.09 0.20
N PRO A 95 16.75 -1.78 -0.15
CA PRO A 95 17.95 -1.21 -0.76
C PRO A 95 19.13 -1.03 0.19
N SER A 96 18.90 -0.94 1.51
CA SER A 96 19.97 -0.68 2.47
C SER A 96 19.60 -1.19 3.87
N ILE A 97 20.48 -2.02 4.43
CA ILE A 97 20.50 -2.37 5.85
C ILE A 97 21.90 -2.04 6.34
N ASP A 98 22.02 -1.03 7.19
CA ASP A 98 23.30 -0.61 7.75
C ASP A 98 23.58 -1.43 9.02
N THR A 99 24.50 -2.40 8.95
CA THR A 99 24.69 -3.40 10.01
C THR A 99 25.40 -2.84 11.24
N CYS A 100 25.14 -3.45 12.40
CA CYS A 100 25.81 -3.13 13.66
C CYS A 100 27.27 -3.61 13.66
N ASP A 101 28.24 -2.70 13.57
CA ASP A 101 29.66 -3.04 13.72
C ASP A 101 30.07 -3.10 15.21
N ASN A 102 29.52 -2.20 16.02
CA ASN A 102 29.75 -2.07 17.45
C ASN A 102 28.44 -1.97 18.25
N TYR A 103 28.55 -2.19 19.57
CA TYR A 103 27.46 -1.95 20.51
C TYR A 103 27.09 -0.46 20.50
N GLY A 104 25.79 -0.14 20.39
CA GLY A 104 25.27 1.22 20.34
C GLY A 104 25.24 1.88 18.95
N ASP A 105 25.75 1.22 17.91
CA ASP A 105 25.65 1.73 16.53
C ASP A 105 24.19 1.79 16.07
N PRO A 106 23.84 2.74 15.18
CA PRO A 106 22.51 2.79 14.57
C PRO A 106 22.37 1.72 13.49
N LEU A 107 21.40 0.83 13.64
CA LEU A 107 20.91 -0.03 12.57
C LEU A 107 19.78 0.70 11.84
N THR A 108 20.01 1.05 10.57
CA THR A 108 18.98 1.64 9.71
C THR A 108 18.50 0.62 8.67
N VAL A 109 17.21 0.33 8.68
CA VAL A 109 16.53 -0.54 7.71
C VAL A 109 15.62 0.32 6.85
N THR A 110 15.91 0.38 5.55
CA THR A 110 15.03 1.04 4.57
C THR A 110 14.40 0.01 3.66
N ILE A 111 13.07 0.07 3.54
CA ILE A 111 12.28 -0.79 2.66
C ILE A 111 11.51 0.11 1.70
N THR A 112 11.55 -0.26 0.43
CA THR A 112 10.83 0.41 -0.65
C THR A 112 9.88 -0.56 -1.32
N TYR A 113 8.63 -0.16 -1.50
CA TYR A 113 7.61 -0.92 -2.20
C TYR A 113 6.85 -0.02 -3.16
N THR A 114 6.72 -0.41 -4.43
CA THR A 114 5.89 0.31 -5.40
C THR A 114 4.48 -0.27 -5.41
N HIS A 115 3.50 0.56 -5.05
CA HIS A 115 2.09 0.19 -5.07
C HIS A 115 1.44 0.62 -6.39
N ASP A 116 0.79 -0.34 -7.04
CA ASP A 116 0.03 -0.15 -8.27
C ASP A 116 -1.46 -0.13 -7.92
N PHE A 117 -2.12 0.97 -8.27
CA PHE A 117 -3.56 1.13 -8.07
C PHE A 117 -4.34 0.35 -9.14
N LEU A 118 -5.45 -0.28 -8.76
CA LEU A 118 -6.24 -1.10 -9.67
C LEU A 118 -7.22 -0.25 -10.51
N PHE A 119 -7.86 0.74 -9.88
CA PHE A 119 -8.87 1.58 -10.51
C PHE A 119 -8.30 2.92 -10.97
N LEU A 120 -7.23 3.39 -10.33
CA LEU A 120 -6.54 4.63 -10.71
C LEU A 120 -5.27 4.34 -11.53
N PRO A 121 -5.07 4.97 -12.70
CA PRO A 121 -3.95 4.67 -13.59
C PRO A 121 -2.66 5.38 -13.16
N PHE A 122 -2.25 5.22 -11.90
CA PHE A 122 -0.97 5.72 -11.41
C PHE A 122 -0.34 4.74 -10.42
N GLN A 123 0.94 4.95 -10.13
CA GLN A 123 1.71 4.15 -9.20
C GLN A 123 2.26 5.07 -8.11
N LYS A 124 2.40 4.55 -6.88
CA LYS A 124 2.97 5.30 -5.76
C LYS A 124 3.99 4.46 -5.02
N ASN A 125 5.18 5.01 -4.85
CA ASN A 125 6.21 4.40 -4.02
C ASN A 125 5.91 4.64 -2.53
N ILE A 126 6.00 3.57 -1.76
CA ILE A 126 5.95 3.52 -0.31
C ILE A 126 7.38 3.27 0.17
N THR A 127 7.89 4.16 1.00
CA THR A 127 9.22 4.02 1.60
C THR A 127 9.09 4.09 3.10
N SER A 128 9.63 3.09 3.80
CA SER A 128 9.71 3.07 5.26
C SER A 128 11.16 2.93 5.68
N THR A 129 11.61 3.87 6.49
CA THR A 129 12.92 3.84 7.14
C THR A 129 12.71 3.64 8.63
N THR A 130 13.37 2.64 9.19
CA THR A 130 13.36 2.35 10.63
C THR A 130 14.78 2.38 11.15
N GLU A 131 15.00 3.15 12.21
CA GLU A 131 16.30 3.20 12.92
C GLU A 131 16.12 2.60 14.31
N MET A 132 17.04 1.73 14.72
CA MET A 132 17.15 1.21 16.09
C MET A 132 18.63 1.18 16.51
N ARG A 133 18.89 1.19 17.82
CA ARG A 133 20.26 1.10 18.36
C ARG A 133 20.60 -0.35 18.67
N CYS A 134 21.81 -0.76 18.32
CA CYS A 134 22.27 -2.13 18.53
C CYS A 134 22.61 -2.37 20.00
N GLU A 135 22.16 -3.52 20.53
CA GLU A 135 22.35 -3.96 21.92
C GLU A 135 22.89 -5.39 21.99
#